data_AF-A0AAJ5F5U4-F1
#
_entry.id   AF-A0AAJ5F5U4-F1
#
_cell.length_a   1.000
_cell.length_b   1.000
_cell.length_c   1.000
_cell.angle_alpha   90.00
_cell.angle_beta   90.00
_cell.angle_gamma   90.00
#
_symmetry.space_group_name_H-M   'P 1'
#
loop_
_entity.id
_entity.type
_entity.pdbx_description
1 polymer ?
#
loop_
_entity_poly.entity_id
_entity_poly.type
_entity_poly.pdbx_seq_one_letter_code
_entity_poly.pdbx_strand_id
1 'polypeptide(L)'
;MSAMSDPLLDGLQQHLAAGGNVQDALAGLAQSELGQTDPALGLLSQFLARREQTLERDLEVQENEEDRLEARARLEEVRRLEEARQLEEAQRQERRRARLERLRLRLEELEDDLAACQARLDELALALGACPSCWGEDAGCRLCRGRGRPGFLRPDPEAFRRWIVPALPEREGSPPTGGAAAPERTAL
;
A
#
# COMPACT_ATOMS: atom_id res chain seq x y z
N MET A 1 -10.01 -76.57 -48.47
CA MET A 1 -9.72 -76.31 -47.05
C MET A 1 -10.56 -75.12 -46.65
N SER A 2 -11.81 -75.36 -46.23
CA SER A 2 -12.72 -74.31 -45.78
C SER A 2 -12.47 -74.07 -44.31
N ALA A 3 -12.04 -72.87 -43.94
CA ALA A 3 -11.98 -72.46 -42.55
C ALA A 3 -13.41 -72.46 -42.00
N MET A 4 -13.71 -73.30 -40.99
CA MET A 4 -14.93 -73.15 -40.22
C MET A 4 -14.80 -71.85 -39.43
N SER A 5 -15.49 -70.81 -39.89
CA SER A 5 -15.64 -69.57 -39.14
C SER A 5 -16.42 -69.88 -37.87
N ASP A 6 -15.82 -69.59 -36.72
CA ASP A 6 -16.40 -69.82 -35.41
C ASP A 6 -17.47 -68.74 -35.17
N PRO A 7 -18.78 -69.07 -35.11
CA PRO A 7 -19.85 -68.07 -35.07
C PRO A 7 -19.78 -67.15 -33.84
N LEU A 8 -19.08 -67.59 -32.78
CA LEU A 8 -18.79 -66.80 -31.59
C LEU A 8 -17.84 -65.63 -31.88
N LEU A 9 -16.87 -65.82 -32.77
CA LEU A 9 -15.90 -64.79 -33.13
C LEU A 9 -16.52 -63.71 -34.02
N ASP A 10 -17.43 -64.09 -34.92
CA ASP A 10 -18.17 -63.13 -35.77
C ASP A 10 -19.10 -62.23 -34.96
N GLY A 11 -19.77 -62.77 -33.93
CA GLY A 11 -20.61 -62.00 -33.02
C GLY A 11 -19.83 -60.98 -32.19
N LEU A 12 -18.66 -61.38 -31.66
CA LEU A 12 -17.77 -60.49 -30.90
C LEU A 12 -17.18 -59.39 -31.77
N GLN A 13 -16.78 -59.70 -33.00
CA GLN A 13 -16.26 -58.70 -33.94
C GLN A 13 -17.33 -57.68 -34.37
N GLN A 14 -18.58 -58.11 -34.60
CA GLN A 14 -19.66 -57.19 -34.94
C GLN A 14 -19.98 -56.21 -33.81
N HIS A 15 -19.96 -56.66 -32.55
CA HIS A 15 -20.20 -55.78 -31.40
C HIS A 15 -19.08 -54.78 -31.13
N LEU A 16 -17.81 -55.22 -31.26
CA LEU A 16 -16.66 -54.33 -31.15
C LEU A 16 -16.61 -53.30 -32.27
N ALA A 17 -17.00 -53.68 -33.50
CA ALA A 17 -17.09 -52.76 -34.63
C ALA A 17 -18.18 -51.68 -34.47
N ALA A 18 -19.21 -51.95 -33.65
CA ALA A 18 -20.26 -50.98 -33.32
C ALA A 18 -19.88 -50.00 -32.19
N GLY A 19 -18.66 -50.10 -31.63
CA GLY A 19 -18.20 -49.28 -30.52
C GLY A 19 -18.83 -49.63 -29.16
N GLY A 20 -19.49 -50.79 -29.08
CA GLY A 20 -20.04 -51.30 -27.82
C GLY A 20 -18.94 -51.77 -26.88
N ASN A 21 -19.14 -51.59 -25.57
CA ASN A 21 -18.23 -52.13 -24.57
C ASN A 21 -18.29 -53.67 -24.62
N VAL A 22 -17.14 -54.32 -24.51
CA VAL A 22 -17.00 -55.80 -24.46
C VAL A 22 -17.91 -56.40 -23.38
N GLN A 23 -18.18 -55.65 -22.30
CA GLN A 23 -19.11 -56.04 -21.23
C GLN A 23 -20.56 -56.20 -21.73
N ASP A 24 -21.06 -55.33 -22.60
CA ASP A 24 -22.43 -55.41 -23.13
C ASP A 24 -22.60 -56.62 -24.06
N ALA A 25 -21.57 -56.92 -24.86
CA ALA A 25 -21.55 -58.09 -25.74
C ALA A 25 -21.52 -59.41 -24.95
N LEU A 26 -20.73 -59.46 -23.86
CA LEU A 26 -20.70 -60.59 -22.93
C LEU A 26 -22.01 -60.75 -22.16
N ALA A 27 -22.64 -59.66 -21.75
CA ALA A 27 -23.94 -59.68 -21.07
C ALA A 27 -25.06 -60.20 -21.99
N GLY A 28 -25.06 -59.80 -23.28
CA GLY A 28 -25.99 -60.30 -24.28
C GLY A 28 -25.83 -61.80 -24.58
N LEU A 29 -24.59 -62.30 -24.64
CA LEU A 29 -24.30 -63.73 -24.82
C LEU A 29 -24.67 -64.57 -23.57
N ALA A 30 -24.41 -64.05 -22.37
CA ALA A 30 -24.81 -64.72 -21.12
C ALA A 30 -26.34 -64.82 -20.96
N GLN A 31 -27.09 -63.85 -21.48
CA GLN A 31 -28.56 -63.84 -21.44
C GLN A 31 -29.22 -64.75 -22.49
N SER A 32 -28.55 -65.08 -23.59
CA SER A 32 -29.17 -65.78 -24.73
C SER A 32 -28.94 -67.29 -24.79
N GLU A 33 -27.84 -67.85 -24.26
CA GLU A 33 -27.60 -69.32 -24.32
C GLU A 33 -27.33 -70.00 -22.95
N LEU A 34 -26.85 -69.27 -21.94
CA LEU A 34 -26.46 -69.85 -20.64
C LEU A 34 -27.58 -69.80 -19.57
N GLY A 35 -28.63 -69.02 -19.80
CA GLY A 35 -29.77 -68.90 -18.87
C GLY A 35 -30.64 -70.16 -18.75
N GLN A 36 -30.52 -71.13 -19.68
CA GLN A 36 -31.28 -72.38 -19.64
C GLN A 36 -30.51 -73.56 -19.03
N THR A 37 -29.19 -73.47 -18.84
CA THR A 37 -28.36 -74.63 -18.47
C THR A 37 -27.88 -74.67 -17.02
N ASP A 38 -27.86 -73.55 -16.27
CA ASP A 38 -27.56 -73.60 -14.83
C ASP A 38 -28.11 -72.38 -14.02
N PRO A 39 -29.08 -72.57 -13.09
CA PRO A 39 -29.60 -71.49 -12.26
C PRO A 39 -28.55 -70.84 -11.34
N ALA A 40 -27.43 -71.52 -11.05
CA ALA A 40 -26.35 -70.96 -10.24
C ALA A 40 -25.62 -69.81 -10.94
N LEU A 41 -25.47 -69.87 -12.28
CA LEU A 41 -24.81 -68.81 -13.07
C LEU A 41 -25.62 -67.51 -13.11
N GLY A 42 -26.95 -67.60 -13.14
CA GLY A 42 -27.83 -66.43 -13.10
C GLY A 42 -27.78 -65.68 -11.76
N LEU A 43 -27.64 -66.41 -10.65
CA LEU A 43 -27.44 -65.79 -9.33
C LEU A 43 -26.06 -65.14 -9.20
N LEU A 44 -25.02 -65.76 -9.77
CA LEU A 44 -23.67 -65.20 -9.81
C LEU A 44 -23.63 -63.90 -10.62
N SER A 45 -24.25 -63.86 -11.80
CA SER A 45 -24.29 -62.65 -12.63
C SER A 45 -25.06 -61.51 -11.96
N GLN A 46 -26.18 -61.80 -11.30
CA GLN A 46 -26.89 -60.81 -10.49
C GLN A 46 -26.04 -60.30 -9.31
N PHE A 47 -25.28 -61.17 -8.65
CA PHE A 47 -24.41 -60.78 -7.54
C PHE A 47 -23.25 -59.89 -8.01
N LEU A 48 -22.65 -60.22 -9.16
CA LEU A 48 -21.61 -59.41 -9.79
C LEU A 48 -22.15 -58.05 -10.24
N ALA A 49 -23.29 -58.01 -10.93
CA ALA A 49 -23.94 -56.77 -11.35
C ALA A 49 -24.32 -55.88 -10.16
N ARG A 50 -24.83 -56.47 -9.06
CA ARG A 50 -25.13 -55.74 -7.83
C ARG A 50 -23.87 -55.19 -7.15
N ARG A 51 -22.78 -55.95 -7.18
CA ARG A 51 -21.48 -55.52 -6.64
C ARG A 51 -20.87 -54.39 -7.49
N GLU A 52 -20.96 -54.49 -8.80
CA GLU A 52 -20.52 -53.45 -9.75
C GLU A 52 -21.28 -52.15 -9.51
N GLN A 53 -22.61 -52.20 -9.45
CA GLN A 53 -23.44 -51.02 -9.16
C GLN A 53 -23.15 -50.38 -7.78
N THR A 54 -22.76 -51.19 -6.79
CA THR A 54 -22.37 -50.66 -5.47
C THR A 54 -21.02 -49.94 -5.54
N LEU A 55 -20.04 -50.52 -6.24
CA LEU A 55 -18.73 -49.90 -6.45
C LEU A 55 -18.84 -48.60 -7.23
N GLU A 56 -19.66 -48.55 -8.28
CA GLU A 56 -19.90 -47.31 -9.04
C GLU A 56 -20.46 -46.21 -8.14
N ARG A 57 -21.48 -46.50 -7.33
CA ARG A 57 -22.02 -45.52 -6.36
C ARG A 57 -20.99 -45.07 -5.35
N ASP A 58 -20.19 -45.99 -4.81
CA ASP A 58 -19.16 -45.65 -3.82
C ASP A 58 -18.06 -44.78 -4.44
N LEU A 59 -17.65 -45.04 -5.69
CA LEU A 59 -16.70 -44.22 -6.44
C LEU A 59 -17.26 -42.83 -6.72
N GLU A 60 -18.51 -42.71 -7.18
CA GLU A 60 -19.16 -41.41 -7.40
C GLU A 60 -19.25 -40.60 -6.10
N VAL A 61 -19.56 -41.24 -4.98
CA VAL A 61 -19.60 -40.56 -3.67
C VAL A 61 -18.21 -40.08 -3.26
N GLN A 62 -17.17 -40.89 -3.48
CA GLN A 62 -15.78 -40.53 -3.19
C GLN A 62 -15.32 -39.35 -4.05
N GLU A 63 -15.55 -39.38 -5.37
CA GLU A 63 -15.22 -38.29 -6.29
C GLU A 63 -15.91 -36.98 -5.85
N ASN A 64 -17.21 -37.03 -5.51
CA ASN A 64 -17.94 -35.87 -5.01
C ASN A 64 -17.40 -35.34 -3.67
N GLU A 65 -16.88 -36.21 -2.80
CA GLU A 65 -16.28 -35.80 -1.53
C GLU A 65 -14.92 -35.12 -1.74
N GLU A 66 -14.09 -35.67 -2.63
CA GLU A 66 -12.81 -35.09 -3.04
C GLU A 66 -13.01 -33.69 -3.65
N ASP A 67 -13.95 -33.55 -4.59
CA ASP A 67 -14.30 -32.26 -5.20
C ASP A 67 -14.74 -31.21 -4.17
N ARG A 68 -15.51 -31.64 -3.15
CA ARG A 68 -15.96 -30.75 -2.06
C ARG A 68 -14.80 -30.31 -1.18
N LEU A 69 -13.87 -31.22 -0.87
CA LEU A 69 -12.68 -30.92 -0.10
C LEU A 69 -11.75 -29.97 -0.86
N GLU A 70 -11.56 -30.19 -2.16
CA GLU A 70 -10.82 -29.28 -3.02
C GLU A 70 -11.47 -27.90 -3.08
N ALA A 71 -12.79 -27.82 -3.29
CA ALA A 71 -13.51 -26.56 -3.32
C ALA A 71 -13.36 -25.78 -2.00
N ARG A 72 -13.43 -26.48 -0.86
CA ARG A 72 -13.20 -25.87 0.46
C ARG A 72 -11.75 -25.37 0.60
N ALA A 73 -10.77 -26.17 0.20
CA ALA A 73 -9.36 -25.78 0.25
C ALA A 73 -9.09 -24.52 -0.59
N ARG A 74 -9.66 -24.45 -1.80
CA ARG A 74 -9.55 -23.28 -2.68
C ARG A 74 -10.19 -22.03 -2.04
N LEU A 75 -11.35 -22.16 -1.40
CA LEU A 75 -11.98 -21.04 -0.69
C LEU A 75 -11.14 -20.56 0.50
N GLU A 76 -10.58 -21.48 1.29
CA GLU A 76 -9.69 -21.14 2.40
C GLU A 76 -8.41 -20.45 1.91
N GLU A 77 -7.85 -20.87 0.77
CA GLU A 77 -6.71 -20.21 0.14
C GLU A 77 -7.05 -18.79 -0.32
N VAL A 78 -8.18 -18.60 -1.02
CA VAL A 78 -8.63 -17.27 -1.44
C VAL A 78 -8.82 -16.35 -0.23
N ARG A 79 -9.43 -16.85 0.85
CA ARG A 79 -9.60 -16.10 2.09
C ARG A 79 -8.26 -15.68 2.69
N ARG A 80 -7.27 -16.58 2.74
CA ARG A 80 -5.92 -16.25 3.23
C ARG A 80 -5.25 -15.17 2.39
N LEU A 81 -5.41 -15.22 1.06
CA LEU A 81 -4.87 -14.22 0.15
C LEU A 81 -5.56 -12.86 0.32
N GLU A 82 -6.87 -12.84 0.53
CA GLU A 82 -7.61 -11.61 0.82
C GLU A 82 -7.20 -10.98 2.15
N GLU A 83 -7.10 -11.78 3.22
CA GLU A 83 -6.61 -11.33 4.53
C GLU A 83 -5.18 -10.75 4.41
N ALA A 84 -4.29 -11.41 3.66
CA ALA A 84 -2.95 -10.90 3.41
C ALA A 84 -2.96 -9.55 2.66
N ARG A 85 -3.79 -9.42 1.60
CA ARG A 85 -3.94 -8.16 0.86
C ARG A 85 -4.45 -7.02 1.75
N GLN A 86 -5.45 -7.29 2.59
CA GLN A 86 -6.00 -6.31 3.52
C GLN A 86 -4.94 -5.83 4.52
N LEU A 87 -4.13 -6.75 5.05
CA LEU A 87 -3.03 -6.40 5.94
C LEU A 87 -1.98 -5.52 5.25
N GLU A 88 -1.59 -5.87 4.02
CA GLU A 88 -0.66 -5.05 3.24
C GLU A 88 -1.21 -3.64 2.96
N GLU A 89 -2.49 -3.54 2.58
CA GLU A 89 -3.15 -2.25 2.34
C GLU A 89 -3.22 -1.42 3.62
N ALA A 90 -3.58 -2.01 4.75
CA ALA A 90 -3.60 -1.34 6.04
C ALA A 90 -2.21 -0.79 6.40
N GLN A 91 -1.14 -1.60 6.24
CA GLN A 91 0.24 -1.15 6.46
C GLN A 91 0.63 -0.02 5.50
N ARG A 92 0.23 -0.08 4.23
CA ARG A 92 0.50 1.00 3.27
C ARG A 92 -0.21 2.29 3.69
N GLN A 93 -1.46 2.20 4.17
CA GLN A 93 -2.21 3.36 4.66
C GLN A 93 -1.56 3.95 5.92
N GLU A 94 -1.16 3.12 6.86
CA GLU A 94 -0.48 3.57 8.09
C GLU A 94 0.83 4.28 7.76
N ARG A 95 1.66 3.72 6.87
CA ARG A 95 2.91 4.37 6.41
C ARG A 95 2.65 5.73 5.76
N ARG A 96 1.58 5.85 4.96
CA ARG A 96 1.17 7.12 4.34
C ARG A 96 0.74 8.13 5.41
N ARG A 97 -0.07 7.72 6.39
CA ARG A 97 -0.52 8.58 7.50
C ARG A 97 0.68 9.08 8.31
N ALA A 98 1.56 8.18 8.73
CA ALA A 98 2.77 8.53 9.47
C ALA A 98 3.69 9.49 8.68
N ARG A 99 3.79 9.33 7.36
CA ARG A 99 4.54 10.27 6.51
C ARG A 99 3.91 11.66 6.50
N LEU A 100 2.59 11.76 6.36
CA LEU A 100 1.88 13.04 6.35
C LEU A 100 1.99 13.75 7.70
N GLU A 101 1.88 13.01 8.80
CA GLU A 101 2.06 13.54 10.14
C GLU A 101 3.47 14.12 10.35
N ARG A 102 4.52 13.39 9.94
CA ARG A 102 5.89 13.93 9.97
C ARG A 102 6.06 15.21 9.15
N LEU A 103 5.42 15.29 7.98
CA LEU A 103 5.48 16.50 7.15
C LEU A 103 4.75 17.69 7.79
N ARG A 104 3.62 17.45 8.45
CA ARG A 104 2.90 18.50 9.18
C ARG A 104 3.72 19.06 10.33
N LEU A 105 4.28 18.19 11.17
CA LEU A 105 5.15 18.61 12.26
C LEU A 105 6.36 19.43 11.75
N ARG A 106 6.94 19.03 10.62
CA ARG A 106 8.04 19.79 10.02
C ARG A 106 7.62 21.14 9.46
N LEU A 107 6.41 21.25 8.94
CA LEU A 107 5.86 22.54 8.49
C LEU A 107 5.64 23.47 9.67
N GLU A 108 5.03 22.98 10.75
CA GLU A 108 4.84 23.75 11.99
C GLU A 108 6.18 24.26 12.54
N GLU A 109 7.20 23.39 12.60
CA GLU A 109 8.55 23.78 13.04
C GLU A 109 9.16 24.88 12.16
N LEU A 110 9.01 24.78 10.83
CA LEU A 110 9.53 25.78 9.89
C LEU A 110 8.77 27.10 9.97
N GLU A 111 7.46 27.07 10.24
CA GLU A 111 6.64 28.26 10.45
C GLU A 111 7.05 28.99 11.73
N ASP A 112 7.28 28.25 12.82
CA ASP A 112 7.79 28.78 14.08
C ASP A 112 9.20 29.39 13.91
N ASP A 113 10.09 28.69 13.22
CA ASP A 113 11.44 29.18 12.91
C ASP A 113 11.42 30.46 12.06
N LEU A 114 10.53 30.50 11.06
CA LEU A 114 10.36 31.68 10.20
C LEU A 114 9.84 32.87 11.01
N ALA A 115 8.83 32.65 11.85
CA ALA A 115 8.27 33.69 12.72
C ALA A 115 9.32 34.21 13.71
N ALA A 116 10.12 33.32 14.31
CA ALA A 116 11.20 33.71 15.21
C ALA A 116 12.31 34.51 14.48
N CYS A 117 12.67 34.11 13.26
CA CYS A 117 13.62 34.86 12.42
C CYS A 117 13.08 36.25 12.07
N GLN A 118 11.81 36.34 11.65
CA GLN A 118 11.17 37.62 11.33
C GLN A 118 11.13 38.55 12.54
N ALA A 119 10.75 38.05 13.71
CA ALA A 119 10.74 38.85 14.94
C ALA A 119 12.14 39.39 15.28
N ARG A 120 13.21 38.59 15.11
CA ARG A 120 14.59 39.05 15.32
C ARG A 120 15.02 40.10 14.29
N LEU A 121 14.62 39.94 13.03
CA LEU A 121 14.87 40.95 12.00
C LEU A 121 14.13 42.25 12.33
N ASP A 122 12.89 42.19 12.80
CA ASP A 122 12.16 43.38 13.23
C ASP A 122 12.86 44.09 14.41
N GLU A 123 13.33 43.34 15.41
CA GLU A 123 14.13 43.90 16.51
C GLU A 123 15.43 44.54 16.01
N LEU A 124 16.12 43.91 15.05
CA LEU A 124 17.34 44.45 14.47
C LEU A 124 17.08 45.70 13.63
N ALA A 125 15.97 45.75 12.91
CA ALA A 125 15.55 46.95 12.18
C ALA A 125 15.32 48.10 13.16
N LEU A 126 14.64 47.86 14.28
CA LEU A 126 14.43 48.86 15.33
C LEU A 126 15.76 49.31 15.96
N ALA A 127 16.67 48.36 16.23
CA ALA A 127 18.02 48.66 16.71
C ALA A 127 18.76 49.60 15.75
N LEU A 128 18.62 49.42 14.43
CA LEU A 128 19.29 50.24 13.43
C LEU A 128 18.51 51.51 13.05
N GLY A 129 17.31 51.71 13.60
CA GLY A 129 16.41 52.78 13.16
C GLY A 129 15.95 52.62 11.71
N ALA A 130 15.86 51.40 11.20
CA ALA A 130 15.27 51.07 9.91
C ALA A 130 13.76 50.79 10.03
N CYS A 131 13.06 50.72 8.90
CA CYS A 131 11.66 50.26 8.89
C CYS A 131 11.62 48.73 9.01
N PRO A 132 10.95 48.15 10.03
CA PRO A 132 10.93 46.70 10.25
C PRO A 132 10.31 45.92 9.08
N SER A 133 9.30 46.50 8.43
CA SER A 133 8.59 45.83 7.33
C SER A 133 9.37 45.74 6.01
N CYS A 134 10.29 46.65 5.71
CA CYS A 134 10.89 46.72 4.36
C CYS A 134 12.36 47.13 4.31
N TRP A 135 12.95 47.54 5.43
CA TRP A 135 14.36 47.95 5.52
C TRP A 135 14.78 49.09 4.58
N GLY A 136 13.79 49.78 3.99
CA GLY A 136 14.02 50.84 3.00
C GLY A 136 14.27 50.34 1.57
N GLU A 137 14.02 49.05 1.29
CA GLU A 137 14.14 48.47 -0.05
C GLU A 137 12.87 48.70 -0.89
N ASP A 138 11.70 48.77 -0.24
CA ASP A 138 10.42 48.99 -0.91
C ASP A 138 10.01 50.47 -0.95
N ALA A 139 10.05 51.07 -2.14
CA ALA A 139 9.61 52.44 -2.39
C ALA A 139 8.10 52.66 -2.11
N GLY A 140 7.29 51.61 -2.26
CA GLY A 140 5.83 51.62 -2.04
C GLY A 140 5.41 51.33 -0.60
N CYS A 141 6.35 51.15 0.33
CA CYS A 141 6.04 50.69 1.68
C CYS A 141 5.06 51.64 2.38
N ARG A 142 3.94 51.10 2.87
CA ARG A 142 2.88 51.88 3.53
C ARG A 142 3.34 52.55 4.83
N LEU A 143 4.34 51.98 5.50
CA LEU A 143 4.85 52.49 6.79
C LEU A 143 5.87 53.62 6.60
N CYS A 144 6.90 53.43 5.78
CA CYS A 144 8.01 54.39 5.65
C CYS A 144 7.99 55.22 4.36
N ARG A 145 7.15 54.84 3.37
CA ARG A 145 7.08 55.43 2.02
C ARG A 145 8.44 55.45 1.32
N GLY A 146 9.14 54.31 1.34
CA GLY A 146 10.45 54.15 0.69
C GLY A 146 11.65 54.78 1.40
N ARG A 147 11.45 55.43 2.55
CA ARG A 147 12.53 56.11 3.28
C ARG A 147 13.18 55.26 4.37
N GLY A 148 12.67 54.06 4.63
CA GLY A 148 12.94 53.22 5.79
C GLY A 148 14.34 52.60 5.91
N ARG A 149 15.37 53.21 5.34
CA ARG A 149 16.76 52.74 5.45
C ARG A 149 17.27 52.92 6.89
N PRO A 150 18.33 52.20 7.31
CA PRO A 150 18.96 52.42 8.62
C PRO A 150 19.24 53.90 8.89
N GLY A 151 18.91 54.35 10.11
CA GLY A 151 18.98 55.76 10.52
C GLY A 151 17.78 56.63 10.13
N PHE A 152 16.75 56.08 9.46
CA PHE A 152 15.52 56.81 9.15
C PHE A 152 14.66 57.11 10.40
N LEU A 153 14.54 56.12 11.28
CA LEU A 153 13.94 56.24 12.61
C LEU A 153 15.04 56.44 13.65
N ARG A 154 14.66 56.95 14.83
CA ARG A 154 15.56 56.97 15.98
C ARG A 154 15.83 55.52 16.41
N PRO A 155 17.10 55.06 16.44
CA PRO A 155 17.46 53.75 16.94
C PRO A 155 16.92 53.50 18.35
N ASP A 156 16.36 52.31 18.60
CA ASP A 156 16.03 51.89 19.96
C ASP A 156 17.33 51.59 20.73
N PRO A 157 17.66 52.35 21.79
CA PRO A 157 18.90 52.15 22.53
C PRO A 157 19.00 50.79 23.20
N GLU A 158 17.89 50.15 23.58
CA GLU A 158 17.92 48.82 24.19
C GLU A 158 18.22 47.74 23.15
N ALA A 159 17.48 47.70 22.04
CA ALA A 159 17.76 46.77 20.94
C ALA A 159 19.16 46.99 20.34
N PHE A 160 19.62 48.24 20.22
CA PHE A 160 20.99 48.56 19.75
C PHE A 160 22.06 47.97 20.67
N ARG A 161 21.90 48.14 21.99
CA ARG A 161 22.83 47.52 22.97
C ARG A 161 22.78 46.00 22.95
N ARG A 162 21.61 45.40 22.74
CA ARG A 162 21.44 43.94 22.72
C ARG A 162 22.04 43.30 21.47
N TRP A 163 21.81 43.88 20.31
CA TRP A 163 22.10 43.24 19.01
C TRP A 163 23.35 43.78 18.32
N ILE A 164 23.62 45.08 18.41
CA ILE A 164 24.71 45.72 17.67
C ILE A 164 26.00 45.74 18.48
N VAL A 165 25.93 46.16 19.76
CA VAL A 165 27.13 46.31 20.60
C VAL A 165 27.96 45.02 20.70
N PRO A 166 27.39 43.81 20.87
CA PRO A 166 28.19 42.58 20.93
C PRO A 166 28.90 42.22 19.62
N ALA A 167 28.40 42.72 18.48
CA ALA A 167 28.98 42.48 17.17
C ALA A 167 30.03 43.53 16.77
N LEU A 168 30.13 44.64 17.51
CA LEU A 168 31.17 45.63 17.29
C LEU A 168 32.48 45.10 17.90
N PRO A 169 33.58 45.04 17.13
CA PRO A 169 34.87 44.71 17.72
C PRO A 169 35.20 45.76 18.79
N GLU A 170 35.75 45.31 19.91
CA GLU A 170 36.35 46.22 20.88
C GLU A 170 37.38 47.05 20.13
N ARG A 171 37.11 48.33 19.96
CA ARG A 171 38.09 49.26 19.41
C ARG A 171 39.16 49.44 20.48
N GLU A 172 40.18 48.59 20.44
CA GLU A 172 41.41 48.78 21.20
C GLU A 172 41.94 50.19 20.91
N GLY A 173 41.73 51.11 21.86
CA GLY A 173 42.37 52.43 21.86
C GLY A 173 41.60 53.63 21.32
N SER A 174 40.26 53.62 21.21
CA SER A 174 39.57 54.92 21.08
C SER A 174 39.58 55.63 22.43
N PRO A 175 40.30 56.76 22.62
CA PRO A 175 40.22 57.50 23.87
C PRO A 175 38.76 57.89 24.12
N PRO A 176 38.31 57.96 25.39
CA PRO A 176 36.99 58.47 25.69
C PRO A 176 36.93 59.87 25.09
N THR A 177 36.04 60.09 24.13
CA THR A 177 35.68 61.43 23.68
C THR A 177 35.03 62.13 24.85
N GLY A 178 35.87 62.66 25.75
CA GLY A 178 35.49 63.61 26.78
C GLY A 178 34.79 64.77 26.10
N GLY A 179 33.65 65.15 26.65
CA GLY A 179 32.78 66.15 26.08
C GLY A 179 33.55 67.39 25.63
N ALA A 180 33.52 67.64 24.33
CA ALA A 180 33.68 68.99 23.83
C ALA A 180 32.47 69.76 24.34
N ALA A 181 32.67 70.48 25.44
CA ALA A 181 31.74 71.44 25.99
C ALA A 181 31.22 72.32 24.84
N ALA A 182 29.90 72.35 24.68
CA ALA A 182 29.24 73.24 23.75
C ALA A 182 29.66 74.68 24.07
N PRO A 183 30.09 75.49 23.08
CA PRO A 183 30.37 76.90 23.33
C PRO A 183 29.08 77.59 23.76
N GLU A 184 29.10 78.20 24.95
CA GLU A 184 28.05 79.07 25.44
C GLU A 184 27.72 80.11 24.36
N ARG A 185 26.50 80.03 23.83
CA ARG A 185 25.96 81.07 22.95
C ARG A 185 25.69 82.31 23.79
N THR A 186 26.64 83.23 23.81
CA THR A 186 26.44 84.58 24.34
C THR A 186 25.41 85.30 23.46
N ALA A 187 24.23 85.57 24.03
CA ALA A 187 23.21 86.40 23.41
C ALA A 187 23.66 87.86 23.42
N LEU A 188 23.59 88.51 22.25
CA LEU A 188 23.62 89.96 22.08
C LEU A 188 22.18 90.49 22.15
#